data_AF-A0A439UAF6-F1
#
_entry.id   AF-A0A439UAF6-F1
#
_cell.length_a   1.000
_cell.length_b   1.000
_cell.length_c   1.000
_cell.angle_alpha   90.00
_cell.angle_beta   90.00
_cell.angle_gamma   90.00
#
_symmetry.space_group_name_H-M   'P 1'
#
loop_
_entity.id
_entity.type
_entity.pdbx_description
1 polymer ?
#
loop_
_entity_poly.entity_id
_entity_poly.type
_entity_poly.pdbx_seq_one_letter_code
_entity_poly.pdbx_strand_id
1 'polypeptide(L)'
;MPTEVDYNHQGLVKLMLKMPALRGRLQILSRRNPEILGLCGAFGEASATLERLLKENSPSNREKIEEYRIVCDEIENDIISLCAGD
;
A
#
# COMPACT_ATOMS: atom_id res chain seq x y z
N MET A 1 -4.67 18.22 1.93
CA MET A 1 -4.70 16.75 2.18
C MET A 1 -4.51 16.07 0.84
N PRO A 2 -3.75 14.97 0.75
CA PRO A 2 -3.61 14.24 -0.51
C PRO A 2 -4.98 13.76 -1.00
N THR A 3 -5.15 13.70 -2.31
CA THR A 3 -6.35 13.16 -2.96
C THR A 3 -6.25 11.64 -3.08
N GLU A 4 -7.38 10.97 -3.33
CA GLU A 4 -7.42 9.53 -3.60
C GLU A 4 -6.47 9.13 -4.74
N VAL A 5 -6.41 9.96 -5.79
CA VAL A 5 -5.49 9.76 -6.93
C VAL A 5 -4.02 9.84 -6.50
N ASP A 6 -3.68 10.73 -5.56
CA ASP A 6 -2.33 10.85 -5.02
C ASP A 6 -1.93 9.59 -4.25
N TYR A 7 -2.84 9.04 -3.44
CA TYR A 7 -2.60 7.80 -2.70
C TYR A 7 -2.51 6.59 -3.62
N ASN A 8 -3.36 6.50 -4.66
CA ASN A 8 -3.31 5.42 -5.65
C ASN A 8 -1.93 5.36 -6.34
N HIS A 9 -1.45 6.50 -6.83
CA HIS A 9 -0.16 6.58 -7.49
C HIS A 9 1.00 6.34 -6.51
N GLN A 10 0.95 6.95 -5.32
CA GLN A 10 1.98 6.78 -4.31
C GLN A 10 2.10 5.31 -3.87
N GLY A 11 0.98 4.66 -3.57
CA GLY A 11 0.99 3.28 -3.15
C GLY A 11 1.44 2.32 -4.24
N LEU A 12 1.02 2.54 -5.49
CA LEU A 12 1.52 1.77 -6.64
C LEU A 12 3.04 1.86 -6.76
N VAL A 13 3.62 3.06 -6.67
CA VAL A 13 5.07 3.26 -6.71
C VAL A 13 5.77 2.55 -5.55
N LYS A 14 5.26 2.70 -4.32
CA LYS A 14 5.86 2.04 -3.15
C LYS A 14 5.85 0.51 -3.29
N LEU A 15 4.73 -0.07 -3.73
CA LEU A 15 4.58 -1.50 -3.93
C LEU A 15 5.51 -2.02 -5.04
N MET A 16 5.65 -1.31 -6.16
CA MET A 16 6.59 -1.67 -7.24
C MET A 16 8.07 -1.62 -6.82
N LEU A 17 8.40 -0.82 -5.80
CA LEU A 17 9.72 -0.78 -5.19
C LEU A 17 9.90 -1.93 -4.18
N LYS A 18 8.87 -2.21 -3.36
CA LYS A 18 8.89 -3.28 -2.35
C LYS A 18 8.86 -4.68 -2.97
N MET A 19 8.17 -4.85 -4.11
CA MET A 19 7.95 -6.14 -4.77
C MET A 19 8.45 -6.11 -6.23
N PRO A 20 9.77 -6.01 -6.45
CA PRO A 20 10.33 -5.85 -7.80
C PRO A 20 9.99 -7.02 -8.74
N ALA A 21 9.84 -8.24 -8.21
CA ALA A 21 9.44 -9.42 -9.00
C ALA A 21 8.03 -9.30 -9.59
N LEU A 22 7.14 -8.56 -8.94
CA LEU A 22 5.74 -8.36 -9.39
C LEU A 22 5.55 -7.04 -10.15
N ARG A 23 6.57 -6.19 -10.26
CA ARG A 23 6.48 -4.82 -10.79
C ARG A 23 5.74 -4.74 -12.13
N GLY A 24 6.18 -5.53 -13.12
CA GLY A 24 5.59 -5.48 -14.46
C GLY A 24 4.11 -5.88 -14.45
N ARG A 25 3.77 -6.91 -13.67
CA ARG A 25 2.39 -7.39 -13.52
C ARG A 25 1.52 -6.38 -12.78
N LEU A 26 2.02 -5.82 -11.68
CA LEU A 26 1.34 -4.79 -10.90
C LEU A 26 1.08 -3.52 -11.72
N GLN A 27 2.02 -3.12 -12.58
CA GLN A 27 1.84 -1.98 -13.49
C GLN A 27 0.76 -2.25 -14.55
N ILE A 28 0.70 -3.46 -15.10
CA ILE A 28 -0.33 -3.84 -16.09
C ILE A 28 -1.70 -3.93 -15.44
N LEU A 29 -1.79 -4.63 -14.30
CA LEU A 29 -3.04 -4.89 -13.61
C LEU A 29 -3.65 -3.63 -13.01
N SER A 30 -2.86 -2.74 -12.41
CA SER A 30 -3.37 -1.46 -11.87
C SER A 30 -3.98 -0.53 -12.93
N ARG A 31 -3.60 -0.69 -14.20
CA ARG A 31 -4.20 0.07 -15.33
C ARG A 31 -5.48 -0.56 -15.87
N ARG A 32 -5.69 -1.85 -15.60
CA ARG A 32 -6.79 -2.66 -16.16
C ARG A 32 -7.87 -3.00 -15.14
N ASN A 33 -7.49 -3.10 -13.86
CA ASN A 33 -8.35 -3.47 -12.77
C ASN A 33 -8.40 -2.33 -11.72
N PRO A 34 -9.53 -1.60 -11.63
CA PRO A 34 -9.73 -0.56 -10.62
C PRO A 34 -9.61 -1.06 -9.17
N GLU A 35 -9.92 -2.32 -8.91
CA GLU A 35 -9.78 -2.93 -7.58
C GLU A 35 -8.31 -2.97 -7.14
N ILE A 36 -7.42 -3.41 -8.03
CA ILE A 36 -5.97 -3.43 -7.76
C ILE A 36 -5.43 -2.01 -7.59
N LEU A 37 -5.93 -1.05 -8.37
CA LEU A 37 -5.57 0.36 -8.19
C LEU A 37 -6.07 0.91 -6.85
N GLY A 38 -7.27 0.53 -6.41
CA GLY A 38 -7.82 0.87 -5.10
C GLY A 38 -7.02 0.27 -3.94
N LEU A 39 -6.59 -0.99 -4.06
CA LEU A 39 -5.67 -1.60 -3.09
C LEU A 39 -4.33 -0.87 -3.03
N CYS A 40 -3.80 -0.44 -4.18
CA CYS A 40 -2.63 0.43 -4.19
C CYS A 40 -2.90 1.74 -3.43
N GLY A 41 -4.07 2.34 -3.61
CA GLY A 41 -4.52 3.52 -2.86
C GLY A 41 -4.54 3.32 -1.36
N ALA A 42 -5.24 2.29 -0.91
CA ALA A 42 -5.35 1.92 0.50
C ALA A 42 -3.96 1.70 1.12
N PHE A 43 -3.06 1.03 0.40
CA PHE A 43 -1.67 0.88 0.83
C PHE A 43 -0.94 2.24 0.91
N GLY A 44 -1.13 3.10 -0.08
CA GLY A 44 -0.56 4.45 -0.11
C GLY A 44 -0.96 5.27 1.10
N GLU A 45 -2.24 5.26 1.45
CA GLU A 45 -2.80 5.97 2.61
C GLU A 45 -2.32 5.37 3.94
N ALA A 46 -2.43 4.04 4.10
CA ALA A 46 -2.02 3.34 5.31
C ALA A 46 -0.52 3.52 5.58
N SER A 47 0.32 3.36 4.55
CA SER A 47 1.76 3.54 4.67
C SER A 47 2.15 4.99 4.96
N ALA A 48 1.47 5.98 4.38
CA ALA A 48 1.71 7.39 4.69
C ALA A 48 1.35 7.72 6.15
N THR A 49 0.26 7.14 6.66
CA THR A 49 -0.13 7.31 8.07
C THR A 49 0.86 6.62 9.00
N LEU A 50 1.28 5.40 8.68
CA LEU A 50 2.30 4.67 9.43
C LEU A 50 3.63 5.45 9.49
N GLU A 51 4.10 5.98 8.37
CA GLU A 51 5.31 6.81 8.30
C GLU A 51 5.21 8.05 9.18
N ARG A 52 4.05 8.70 9.23
CA ARG A 52 3.81 9.84 10.12
C ARG A 52 3.85 9.41 11.60
N LEU A 53 3.16 8.33 11.97
CA LEU A 53 3.13 7.83 13.34
C LEU A 53 4.53 7.43 13.83
N LEU A 54 5.33 6.80 12.95
CA LEU A 54 6.73 6.45 13.23
C LEU A 54 7.62 7.68 13.43
N LYS A 55 7.41 8.75 12.66
CA LYS A 55 8.15 10.02 12.81
C LYS A 55 7.82 10.74 14.12
N GLU A 56 6.56 10.68 14.56
CA GLU A 56 6.14 11.27 15.84
C GLU A 56 6.78 10.58 17.05
N ASN A 57 7.17 9.30 16.90
CA ASN A 57 7.89 8.49 17.89
C ASN A 57 7.30 8.59 19.33
N SER A 58 5.98 8.72 19.43
CA SER A 58 5.27 8.81 20.70
C SER A 58 4.95 7.41 21.24
N PRO A 59 5.14 7.12 22.54
CA PRO A 59 4.71 5.86 23.16
C PRO A 59 3.22 5.58 22.98
N SER A 60 2.39 6.63 22.89
CA SER A 60 0.94 6.51 22.67
C SER A 60 0.57 6.00 21.27
N ASN A 61 1.50 6.05 20.32
CA ASN A 61 1.27 5.62 18.94
C ASN A 61 1.61 4.15 18.73
N ARG A 62 2.17 3.43 19.72
CA ARG A 62 2.65 2.05 19.54
C ARG A 62 1.57 1.09 19.04
N GLU A 63 0.38 1.15 19.63
CA GLU A 63 -0.76 0.32 19.21
C GLU A 63 -1.19 0.64 17.78
N LYS A 64 -1.39 1.92 17.46
CA LYS A 64 -1.74 2.37 16.11
C LYS A 64 -0.68 1.99 15.07
N ILE A 65 0.60 2.09 15.42
CA ILE A 65 1.70 1.69 14.54
C ILE A 65 1.57 0.22 14.18
N GLU A 66 1.25 -0.63 15.16
CA GLU A 66 1.07 -2.06 14.91
C GLU A 66 -0.17 -2.36 14.06
N GLU A 67 -1.29 -1.69 14.34
CA GLU A 67 -2.50 -1.78 13.51
C GLU A 67 -2.21 -1.42 12.04
N TYR A 68 -1.55 -0.28 11.81
CA TYR A 68 -1.22 0.14 10.45
C TYR A 68 -0.18 -0.76 9.77
N ARG A 69 0.69 -1.44 10.52
CA ARG A 69 1.60 -2.47 9.98
C ARG A 69 0.80 -3.67 9.48
N ILE A 70 -0.10 -4.19 10.31
CA ILE A 70 -0.96 -5.32 9.96
C ILE A 70 -1.78 -4.99 8.71
N VAL A 71 -2.42 -3.82 8.67
CA VAL A 71 -3.18 -3.38 7.49
C VAL A 71 -2.31 -3.31 6.23
N CYS A 72 -1.08 -2.78 6.33
CA CYS A 72 -0.17 -2.76 5.19
C CYS A 72 0.18 -4.18 4.72
N ASP A 73 0.47 -5.10 5.65
CA ASP A 73 0.83 -6.47 5.34
C ASP A 73 -0.36 -7.26 4.74
N GLU A 74 -1.58 -7.03 5.21
CA GLU A 74 -2.80 -7.62 4.64
C GLU A 74 -3.01 -7.17 3.19
N ILE A 75 -2.95 -5.86 2.92
CA ILE A 75 -3.10 -5.32 1.56
C ILE A 75 -2.01 -5.86 0.62
N GLU A 76 -0.77 -5.98 1.12
CA GLU A 76 0.33 -6.56 0.36
C GLU A 76 0.07 -8.02 -0.02
N ASN A 77 -0.44 -8.83 0.91
CA ASN A 77 -0.79 -10.23 0.64
C ASN A 77 -1.93 -10.37 -0.36
N ASP A 78 -2.95 -9.52 -0.30
CA ASP A 78 -4.03 -9.50 -1.28
C ASP A 78 -3.51 -9.17 -2.68
N ILE A 79 -2.64 -8.16 -2.80
CA ILE A 79 -2.02 -7.79 -4.07
C ILE A 79 -1.15 -8.93 -4.61
N ILE A 80 -0.35 -9.59 -3.76
CA ILE A 80 0.45 -10.75 -4.17
C ILE A 80 -0.46 -11.86 -4.71
N SER A 81 -1.56 -12.15 -4.02
CA SER A 81 -2.52 -13.19 -4.42
C SER A 81 -3.14 -12.89 -5.78
N LEU A 82 -3.60 -11.65 -5.99
CA LEU A 82 -4.12 -11.18 -7.28
C LEU A 82 -3.05 -11.20 -8.39
N CYS A 83 -1.79 -10.94 -8.03
CA CYS A 83 -0.64 -10.99 -8.94
C CYS A 83 -0.05 -12.39 -9.13
N ALA A 84 -0.55 -13.42 -8.46
CA ALA A 84 -0.11 -14.81 -8.64
C ALA A 84 -1.20 -15.69 -9.28
N GLY A 85 -2.48 -15.33 -9.12
CA GLY A 85 -3.64 -16.11 -9.56
C GLY A 85 -4.10 -15.91 -11.02
N ASP A 86 -3.19 -15.61 -11.94
CA ASP A 86 -3.46 -15.40 -13.39
C ASP A 86 -2.31 -16.03 -14.18
#